data_AF-A0A7S0WE37-F1
#
_entry.id   AF-A0A7S0WE37-F1
#
_cell.length_a   1.000
_cell.length_b   1.000
_cell.length_c   1.000
_cell.angle_alpha   90.00
_cell.angle_beta   90.00
_cell.angle_gamma   90.00
#
_symmetry.space_group_name_H-M   'P 1'
#
loop_
_entity.id
_entity.type
_entity.pdbx_description
1 polymer ?
#
loop_
_entity_poly.entity_id
_entity_poly.type
_entity_poly.pdbx_seq_one_letter_code
_entity_poly.pdbx_strand_id
1 'polypeptide(L)'
;GRQFTYVESAHADVVRGVFDAPSTTEVIPFAAAVARVLRWHGNGGYVQSDASEEMSAMCRGGVSEVFASVPGWRESQNQRLWLALSGSVSTMHFDASISTLTQVSKGSKRMLLYPPDALRLVGLWPNSHPLRRRGKVDLASDDLERDFPEFAESAMAFEAIIHSGDVLIFPPRWAHYTESLGDDVSMSITQRFRQGSGTSSTACVQWLKYRHSPMALSRLVSSGLVRNDVGMKLLRDAVTGEIEQDVDGWGDPANAAFRQAAIDCADEIMRLIPQSDTADDNIIGIYVRGSIAHGRAVAGVSDVDLIVLAKRPFDEDAVREALRQYWLPKWNKVITKA
;
A
#
# COMPACT_ATOMS: atom_id res chain seq x y z
N GLY A 1 -17.77 -6.32 -7.64
CA GLY A 1 -17.45 -5.06 -8.33
C GLY A 1 -17.32 -5.24 -9.84
N ARG A 2 -17.17 -4.15 -10.62
CA ARG A 2 -16.84 -4.23 -12.06
C ARG A 2 -15.34 -4.34 -12.25
N GLN A 3 -14.91 -5.36 -12.97
CA GLN A 3 -13.50 -5.60 -13.25
C GLN A 3 -13.02 -4.85 -14.50
N PHE A 4 -11.82 -4.30 -14.40
CA PHE A 4 -11.12 -3.62 -15.48
C PHE A 4 -9.73 -4.26 -15.62
N THR A 5 -9.53 -4.99 -16.71
CA THR A 5 -8.26 -5.64 -17.02
C THR A 5 -7.58 -4.88 -18.13
N TYR A 6 -6.52 -4.13 -17.80
CA TYR A 6 -5.70 -3.49 -18.82
C TYR A 6 -5.11 -4.55 -19.75
N VAL A 7 -5.00 -4.25 -21.05
CA VAL A 7 -4.26 -5.05 -22.04
C VAL A 7 -3.37 -4.09 -22.82
N GLU A 8 -2.11 -4.46 -23.05
CA GLU A 8 -1.21 -3.60 -23.81
C GLU A 8 -1.65 -3.56 -25.27
N SER A 9 -2.10 -2.38 -25.72
CA SER A 9 -2.61 -2.17 -27.08
C SER A 9 -1.57 -2.43 -28.17
N ALA A 10 -0.28 -2.34 -27.83
CA ALA A 10 0.83 -2.62 -28.74
C ALA A 10 1.15 -4.13 -28.88
N HIS A 11 0.50 -5.02 -28.13
CA HIS A 11 0.76 -6.46 -28.24
C HIS A 11 0.32 -6.99 -29.61
N ALA A 12 1.15 -7.83 -30.24
CA ALA A 12 0.93 -8.30 -31.61
C ALA A 12 -0.46 -8.93 -31.82
N ASP A 13 -0.90 -9.79 -30.89
CA ASP A 13 -2.22 -10.45 -30.98
C ASP A 13 -3.39 -9.49 -30.81
N VAL A 14 -3.21 -8.40 -30.04
CA VAL A 14 -4.22 -7.34 -29.88
C VAL A 14 -4.31 -6.53 -31.17
N VAL A 15 -3.16 -6.14 -31.73
CA VAL A 15 -3.08 -5.39 -32.99
C VAL A 15 -3.67 -6.18 -34.16
N ARG A 16 -3.47 -7.50 -34.19
CA ARG A 16 -4.04 -8.39 -35.21
C ARG A 16 -5.53 -8.70 -35.01
N GLY A 17 -6.11 -8.31 -33.89
CA GLY A 17 -7.52 -8.61 -33.56
C GLY A 17 -7.79 -10.10 -33.32
N VAL A 18 -6.77 -10.86 -32.91
CA VAL A 18 -6.91 -12.32 -32.62
C VAL A 18 -7.00 -12.61 -31.12
N PHE A 19 -7.04 -11.57 -30.29
CA PHE A 19 -7.23 -11.67 -28.86
C PHE A 19 -8.38 -10.76 -28.41
N ASP A 20 -9.40 -11.36 -27.80
CA ASP A 20 -10.54 -10.65 -27.23
C ASP A 20 -10.17 -10.12 -25.85
N ALA A 21 -9.89 -8.81 -25.78
CA ALA A 21 -9.51 -8.16 -24.53
C ALA A 21 -10.70 -8.14 -23.54
N PRO A 22 -10.50 -8.48 -22.25
CA PRO A 22 -11.58 -8.43 -21.25
C PRO A 22 -12.11 -7.02 -20.98
N SER A 23 -11.38 -5.99 -21.40
CA SER A 23 -11.80 -4.60 -21.28
C SER A 23 -11.31 -3.79 -22.49
N THR A 24 -12.18 -2.92 -23.00
CA THR A 24 -11.83 -2.00 -24.09
C THR A 24 -11.03 -0.83 -23.54
N THR A 25 -9.90 -0.52 -24.17
CA THR A 25 -9.07 0.66 -23.84
C THR A 25 -9.27 1.73 -24.91
N GLU A 26 -9.67 2.94 -24.51
CA GLU A 26 -9.88 4.08 -25.41
C GLU A 26 -9.13 5.31 -24.89
N VAL A 27 -8.56 6.09 -25.82
CA VAL A 27 -7.94 7.39 -25.52
C VAL A 27 -8.94 8.48 -25.90
N ILE A 28 -9.45 9.20 -24.91
CA ILE A 28 -10.48 10.23 -25.07
C ILE A 28 -10.16 11.44 -24.17
N PRO A 29 -10.76 12.63 -24.41
CA PRO A 29 -10.59 13.78 -23.53
C PRO A 29 -10.94 13.45 -22.07
N PHE A 30 -10.16 13.95 -21.12
CA PHE A 30 -10.29 13.61 -19.70
C PHE A 30 -11.71 13.83 -19.16
N ALA A 31 -12.35 14.95 -19.49
CA ALA A 31 -13.73 15.23 -19.08
C ALA A 31 -14.74 14.17 -19.58
N ALA A 32 -14.56 13.66 -20.81
CA ALA A 32 -15.39 12.59 -21.34
C ALA A 32 -15.13 11.26 -20.60
N ALA A 33 -13.88 10.99 -20.23
CA ALA A 33 -13.52 9.83 -19.43
C ALA A 33 -14.13 9.89 -18.02
N VAL A 34 -14.08 11.06 -17.38
CA VAL A 34 -14.74 11.32 -16.08
C VAL A 34 -16.25 11.12 -16.19
N ALA A 35 -16.90 11.64 -17.23
CA ALA A 35 -18.34 11.42 -17.46
C ALA A 35 -18.69 9.93 -17.59
N ARG A 36 -17.82 9.12 -18.21
CA ARG A 36 -17.98 7.65 -18.24
C ARG A 36 -17.78 7.02 -16.88
N VAL A 37 -16.77 7.42 -16.11
CA VAL A 37 -16.55 6.95 -14.72
C VAL A 37 -17.79 7.21 -13.90
N LEU A 38 -18.32 8.44 -13.94
CA LEU A 38 -19.53 8.87 -13.23
C LEU A 38 -20.83 8.29 -13.81
N ARG A 39 -20.74 7.52 -14.90
CA ARG A 39 -21.87 6.91 -15.60
C ARG A 39 -22.93 7.92 -16.07
N TRP A 40 -22.53 9.15 -16.35
CA TRP A 40 -23.39 10.10 -17.04
C TRP A 40 -23.66 9.64 -18.48
N HIS A 41 -22.68 8.96 -19.09
CA HIS A 41 -22.82 8.31 -20.39
C HIS A 41 -22.04 6.98 -20.45
N GLY A 42 -22.55 6.02 -21.24
CA GLY A 42 -21.91 4.73 -21.47
C GLY A 42 -22.01 3.76 -20.29
N ASN A 43 -21.30 2.65 -20.38
CA ASN A 43 -21.40 1.54 -19.43
C ASN A 43 -20.49 1.68 -18.21
N GLY A 44 -19.95 2.86 -17.89
CA GLY A 44 -18.93 3.03 -16.83
C GLY A 44 -17.49 3.04 -17.35
N GLY A 45 -16.54 3.42 -16.50
CA GLY A 45 -15.12 3.48 -16.86
C GLY A 45 -14.17 3.42 -15.67
N TYR A 46 -12.91 3.13 -15.97
CA TYR A 46 -11.77 3.24 -15.07
C TYR A 46 -10.72 4.04 -15.81
N VAL A 47 -10.38 5.23 -15.29
CA VAL A 47 -9.40 6.10 -15.91
C VAL A 47 -8.01 5.75 -15.42
N GLN A 48 -7.10 5.62 -16.38
CA GLN A 48 -5.67 5.64 -16.17
C GLN A 48 -5.11 6.74 -17.07
N SER A 49 -4.49 7.77 -16.49
CA SER A 49 -3.88 8.88 -17.23
C SER A 49 -2.52 9.22 -16.64
N ASP A 50 -1.65 9.84 -17.42
CA ASP A 50 -0.53 10.58 -16.82
C ASP A 50 -1.11 11.75 -15.99
N ALA A 51 -0.50 12.03 -14.84
CA ALA A 51 -0.83 13.17 -14.02
C ALA A 51 -0.42 14.46 -14.75
N SER A 52 -1.20 15.54 -14.58
CA SER A 52 -0.80 16.85 -15.10
C SER A 52 0.47 17.35 -14.40
N GLU A 53 1.14 18.33 -14.99
CA GLU A 53 2.29 18.97 -14.36
C GLU A 53 1.91 19.61 -13.01
N GLU A 54 0.72 20.19 -12.91
CA GLU A 54 0.16 20.76 -11.68
C GLU A 54 -0.09 19.68 -10.62
N MET A 55 -0.72 18.56 -10.98
CA MET A 55 -0.91 17.42 -10.06
C MET A 55 0.44 16.85 -9.61
N SER A 56 1.39 16.74 -10.54
CA SER A 56 2.74 16.25 -10.25
C SER A 56 3.48 17.20 -9.30
N ALA A 57 3.27 18.51 -9.47
CA ALA A 57 3.82 19.53 -8.57
C ALA A 57 3.26 19.42 -7.16
N MET A 58 1.97 19.11 -7.01
CA MET A 58 1.31 18.89 -5.71
C MET A 58 1.77 17.60 -5.02
N CYS A 59 2.30 16.64 -5.78
CA CYS A 59 2.86 15.39 -5.26
C CYS A 59 4.35 15.52 -4.87
N ARG A 60 4.96 16.71 -4.99
CA ARG A 60 6.32 16.97 -4.49
C ARG A 60 6.32 17.03 -2.97
N GLY A 61 7.33 16.44 -2.35
CA GLY A 61 7.37 16.19 -0.90
C GLY A 61 7.14 14.72 -0.54
N GLY A 62 7.25 14.40 0.74
CA GLY A 62 6.88 13.08 1.28
C GLY A 62 7.60 11.91 0.60
N VAL A 63 6.85 11.05 -0.07
CA VAL A 63 7.35 9.82 -0.71
C VAL A 63 8.40 10.08 -1.78
N SER A 64 8.23 11.13 -2.58
CA SER A 64 9.20 11.53 -3.60
C SER A 64 10.56 11.87 -2.99
N GLU A 65 10.57 12.55 -1.84
CA GLU A 65 11.78 12.93 -1.11
C GLU A 65 12.44 11.74 -0.43
N VAL A 66 11.64 10.82 0.14
CA VAL A 66 12.15 9.57 0.71
C VAL A 66 12.92 8.78 -0.34
N PHE A 67 12.34 8.55 -1.53
CA PHE A 67 13.04 7.81 -2.59
C PHE A 67 14.18 8.61 -3.22
N ALA A 68 14.07 9.94 -3.33
CA ALA A 68 15.15 10.80 -3.83
C ALA A 68 16.34 10.89 -2.86
N SER A 69 16.12 10.74 -1.55
CA SER A 69 17.17 10.71 -0.54
C SER A 69 18.07 9.47 -0.65
N VAL A 70 17.60 8.41 -1.34
CA VAL A 70 18.38 7.20 -1.57
C VAL A 70 19.25 7.36 -2.82
N PRO A 71 20.59 7.34 -2.71
CA PRO A 71 21.48 7.56 -3.86
C PRO A 71 21.19 6.61 -5.02
N GLY A 72 21.09 7.19 -6.23
CA GLY A 72 20.87 6.47 -7.47
C GLY A 72 19.40 6.13 -7.76
N TRP A 73 18.45 6.36 -6.85
CA TRP A 73 17.04 6.17 -7.14
C TRP A 73 16.42 7.37 -7.83
N ARG A 74 15.51 7.09 -8.77
CA ARG A 74 14.74 8.12 -9.47
C ARG A 74 13.38 7.57 -9.88
N GLU A 75 12.42 8.47 -10.04
CA GLU A 75 11.19 8.13 -10.75
C GLU A 75 11.53 7.60 -12.16
N SER A 76 10.79 6.56 -12.56
CA SER A 76 11.05 5.77 -13.76
C SER A 76 10.11 6.08 -14.92
N GLN A 77 9.02 6.78 -14.63
CA GLN A 77 7.96 7.18 -15.56
C GLN A 77 7.23 8.39 -14.96
N ASN A 78 6.41 9.05 -15.78
CA ASN A 78 5.42 10.03 -15.30
C ASN A 78 4.51 9.39 -14.25
N GLN A 79 4.09 10.20 -13.29
CA GLN A 79 3.12 9.82 -12.28
C GLN A 79 1.79 9.52 -12.96
N ARG A 80 1.07 8.49 -12.49
CA ARG A 80 -0.20 8.07 -13.09
C ARG A 80 -1.37 8.32 -12.18
N LEU A 81 -2.38 9.00 -12.72
CA LEU A 81 -3.70 9.17 -12.13
C LEU A 81 -4.56 7.93 -12.39
N TRP A 82 -5.16 7.43 -11.34
CA TRP A 82 -6.21 6.42 -11.38
C TRP A 82 -7.50 7.00 -10.81
N LEU A 83 -8.58 6.94 -11.57
CA LEU A 83 -9.89 7.47 -11.16
C LEU A 83 -10.98 6.46 -11.50
N ALA A 84 -11.76 6.06 -10.49
CA ALA A 84 -12.83 5.09 -10.66
C ALA A 84 -13.92 5.30 -9.60
N LEU A 85 -15.13 4.83 -9.89
CA LEU A 85 -16.19 4.72 -8.88
C LEU A 85 -15.96 3.52 -7.96
N SER A 86 -16.63 3.54 -6.81
CA SER A 86 -16.73 2.39 -5.92
C SER A 86 -17.17 1.10 -6.64
N GLY A 87 -16.66 -0.01 -6.14
CA GLY A 87 -16.79 -1.34 -6.71
C GLY A 87 -15.97 -1.54 -7.99
N SER A 88 -15.17 -0.58 -8.43
CA SER A 88 -14.27 -0.78 -9.58
C SER A 88 -13.03 -1.55 -9.16
N VAL A 89 -12.68 -2.57 -9.93
CA VAL A 89 -11.61 -3.53 -9.61
C VAL A 89 -10.53 -3.48 -10.68
N SER A 90 -9.29 -3.31 -10.26
CA SER A 90 -8.11 -3.68 -11.04
C SER A 90 -7.72 -5.11 -10.67
N THR A 91 -7.84 -6.01 -11.65
CA THR A 91 -7.64 -7.45 -11.45
C THR A 91 -6.21 -7.79 -11.05
N MET A 92 -6.00 -8.98 -10.49
CA MET A 92 -4.71 -9.40 -9.96
C MET A 92 -3.57 -9.32 -10.98
N HIS A 93 -2.54 -8.54 -10.66
CA HIS A 93 -1.34 -8.40 -11.49
C HIS A 93 -0.12 -7.99 -10.67
N PHE A 94 1.09 -8.05 -11.24
CA PHE A 94 2.28 -7.51 -10.58
C PHE A 94 2.99 -6.45 -11.42
N ASP A 95 3.64 -5.53 -10.72
CA ASP A 95 4.50 -4.50 -11.31
C ASP A 95 5.98 -4.90 -11.30
N ALA A 96 6.74 -4.44 -12.29
CA ALA A 96 8.18 -4.74 -12.41
C ALA A 96 9.08 -3.75 -11.65
N SER A 97 8.55 -2.60 -11.23
CA SER A 97 9.24 -1.54 -10.49
C SER A 97 8.78 -1.51 -9.04
N ILE A 98 9.51 -0.80 -8.17
CA ILE A 98 8.92 -0.36 -6.90
C ILE A 98 7.83 0.64 -7.26
N SER A 99 6.64 0.45 -6.72
CA SER A 99 5.48 1.29 -6.97
C SER A 99 4.97 1.84 -5.64
N THR A 100 4.41 3.04 -5.70
CA THR A 100 3.62 3.62 -4.62
C THR A 100 2.21 3.89 -5.12
N LEU A 101 1.24 3.87 -4.22
CA LEU A 101 -0.12 4.29 -4.49
C LEU A 101 -0.57 5.23 -3.39
N THR A 102 -0.66 6.52 -3.73
CA THR A 102 -1.13 7.57 -2.84
C THR A 102 -2.61 7.80 -3.10
N GLN A 103 -3.45 7.63 -2.09
CA GLN A 103 -4.89 7.92 -2.21
C GLN A 103 -5.12 9.41 -1.94
N VAL A 104 -5.79 10.11 -2.87
CA VAL A 104 -5.90 11.58 -2.86
C VAL A 104 -7.34 12.10 -2.82
N SER A 105 -8.32 11.20 -2.88
CA SER A 105 -9.75 11.52 -2.72
C SER A 105 -10.30 11.00 -1.40
N LYS A 106 -11.52 11.43 -1.05
CA LYS A 106 -12.32 10.87 0.04
C LYS A 106 -12.68 9.39 -0.13
N GLY A 107 -12.82 8.90 -1.36
CA GLY A 107 -12.99 7.46 -1.60
C GLY A 107 -11.76 6.67 -1.15
N SER A 108 -11.90 5.38 -0.91
CA SER A 108 -10.82 4.51 -0.43
C SER A 108 -10.51 3.38 -1.41
N LYS A 109 -9.36 2.72 -1.23
CA LYS A 109 -9.02 1.50 -1.98
C LYS A 109 -8.62 0.38 -1.04
N ARG A 110 -9.16 -0.80 -1.28
CA ARG A 110 -8.69 -2.06 -0.71
C ARG A 110 -7.69 -2.69 -1.65
N MET A 111 -6.53 -3.06 -1.13
CA MET A 111 -5.50 -3.78 -1.86
C MET A 111 -5.18 -5.09 -1.19
N LEU A 112 -5.27 -6.18 -1.96
CA LEU A 112 -4.80 -7.49 -1.55
C LEU A 112 -3.45 -7.73 -2.20
N LEU A 113 -2.43 -7.94 -1.40
CA LEU A 113 -1.03 -8.00 -1.79
C LEU A 113 -0.50 -9.41 -1.53
N TYR A 114 0.00 -10.05 -2.58
CA TYR A 114 0.55 -11.39 -2.54
C TYR A 114 2.06 -11.33 -2.78
N PRO A 115 2.88 -11.89 -1.88
CA PRO A 115 4.33 -11.87 -2.01
C PRO A 115 4.83 -12.68 -3.23
N PRO A 116 6.09 -12.49 -3.67
CA PRO A 116 6.59 -13.10 -4.90
C PRO A 116 6.61 -14.63 -4.92
N ASP A 117 6.68 -15.27 -3.75
CA ASP A 117 6.58 -16.72 -3.57
C ASP A 117 5.15 -17.25 -3.82
N ALA A 118 4.13 -16.42 -3.61
CA ALA A 118 2.74 -16.73 -3.94
C ALA A 118 2.43 -16.61 -5.45
N LEU A 119 3.32 -16.06 -6.28
CA LEU A 119 3.08 -15.90 -7.73
C LEU A 119 2.82 -17.22 -8.46
N ARG A 120 3.35 -18.35 -7.94
CA ARG A 120 3.03 -19.68 -8.46
C ARG A 120 1.53 -19.95 -8.36
N LEU A 121 0.96 -19.66 -7.19
CA LEU A 121 -0.46 -19.87 -6.87
C LEU A 121 -1.37 -18.92 -7.65
N VAL A 122 -0.93 -17.68 -7.86
CA VAL A 122 -1.65 -16.66 -8.67
C VAL A 122 -1.86 -17.10 -10.12
N GLY A 123 -1.03 -18.03 -10.62
CA GLY A 123 -1.18 -18.62 -11.95
C GLY A 123 -1.01 -17.58 -13.05
N LEU A 124 0.19 -16.99 -13.18
CA LEU A 124 0.44 -15.94 -14.17
C LEU A 124 0.32 -16.42 -15.62
N TRP A 125 -0.11 -15.53 -16.51
CA TRP A 125 -0.03 -15.78 -17.96
C TRP A 125 1.43 -15.80 -18.46
N PRO A 126 1.74 -16.61 -19.50
CA PRO A 126 3.06 -16.64 -20.12
C PRO A 126 3.52 -15.26 -20.59
N ASN A 127 4.83 -15.03 -20.64
CA ASN A 127 5.41 -13.74 -21.05
C ASN A 127 5.02 -13.32 -22.48
N SER A 128 4.69 -14.28 -23.36
CA SER A 128 4.24 -14.04 -24.73
C SER A 128 2.74 -13.71 -24.85
N HIS A 129 1.98 -13.80 -23.76
CA HIS A 129 0.54 -13.60 -23.78
C HIS A 129 0.17 -12.11 -23.61
N PRO A 130 -0.92 -11.60 -24.23
CA PRO A 130 -1.41 -10.23 -24.02
C PRO A 130 -1.68 -9.89 -22.54
N LEU A 131 -2.03 -10.91 -21.75
CA LEU A 131 -2.26 -10.83 -20.30
C LEU A 131 -1.01 -11.13 -19.44
N ARG A 132 0.20 -11.09 -19.99
CA ARG A 132 1.43 -11.31 -19.22
C ARG A 132 1.44 -10.46 -17.94
N ARG A 133 1.95 -11.05 -16.84
CA ARG A 133 1.98 -10.47 -15.49
C ARG A 133 0.63 -10.33 -14.76
N ARG A 134 -0.50 -10.65 -15.41
CA ARG A 134 -1.78 -10.81 -14.70
C ARG A 134 -1.94 -12.25 -14.23
N GLY A 135 -2.63 -12.41 -13.09
CA GLY A 135 -3.05 -13.71 -12.60
C GLY A 135 -4.21 -14.27 -13.44
N LYS A 136 -4.28 -15.60 -13.52
CA LYS A 136 -5.46 -16.31 -14.04
C LYS A 136 -6.54 -16.44 -12.97
N VAL A 137 -6.13 -16.40 -11.70
CA VAL A 137 -7.02 -16.42 -10.55
C VAL A 137 -7.97 -15.21 -10.63
N ASP A 138 -9.26 -15.50 -10.70
CA ASP A 138 -10.31 -14.49 -10.56
C ASP A 138 -10.89 -14.54 -9.15
N LEU A 139 -10.55 -13.52 -8.35
CA LEU A 139 -11.02 -13.41 -6.97
C LEU A 139 -12.52 -13.17 -6.84
N ALA A 140 -13.20 -12.77 -7.93
CA ALA A 140 -14.65 -12.58 -7.91
C ALA A 140 -15.42 -13.80 -8.45
N SER A 141 -14.74 -14.89 -8.80
CA SER A 141 -15.38 -16.12 -9.27
C SER A 141 -16.00 -16.89 -8.11
N ASP A 142 -17.28 -17.25 -8.22
CA ASP A 142 -17.97 -18.15 -7.28
C ASP A 142 -17.35 -19.57 -7.28
N ASP A 143 -16.59 -19.91 -8.32
CA ASP A 143 -15.97 -21.22 -8.51
C ASP A 143 -14.47 -21.24 -8.14
N LEU A 144 -13.97 -20.24 -7.39
CA LEU A 144 -12.54 -20.07 -7.11
C LEU A 144 -11.90 -21.31 -6.48
N GLU A 145 -12.55 -21.97 -5.51
CA GLU A 145 -12.05 -23.19 -4.87
C GLU A 145 -11.92 -24.36 -5.85
N ARG A 146 -12.89 -24.48 -6.76
CA ARG A 146 -12.90 -25.54 -7.77
C ARG A 146 -11.81 -25.31 -8.81
N ASP A 147 -11.69 -24.08 -9.30
CA ASP A 147 -10.82 -23.75 -10.42
C ASP A 147 -9.36 -23.52 -9.99
N PHE A 148 -9.15 -23.06 -8.75
CA PHE A 148 -7.84 -22.75 -8.18
C PHE A 148 -7.68 -23.26 -6.72
N PRO A 149 -7.82 -24.57 -6.46
CA PRO A 149 -7.83 -25.12 -5.10
C PRO A 149 -6.55 -24.84 -4.32
N GLU A 150 -5.37 -24.93 -4.95
CA GLU A 150 -4.08 -24.65 -4.29
C GLU A 150 -3.97 -23.17 -3.88
N PHE A 151 -4.52 -22.26 -4.69
CA PHE A 151 -4.57 -20.85 -4.33
C PHE A 151 -5.54 -20.62 -3.17
N ALA A 152 -6.74 -21.16 -3.26
CA ALA A 152 -7.76 -21.04 -2.22
C ALA A 152 -7.28 -21.56 -0.85
N GLU A 153 -6.57 -22.68 -0.84
CA GLU A 153 -6.07 -23.31 0.39
C GLU A 153 -4.83 -22.60 0.97
N SER A 154 -3.90 -22.17 0.12
CA SER A 154 -2.54 -21.80 0.56
C SER A 154 -2.17 -20.34 0.37
N ALA A 155 -2.92 -19.55 -0.41
CA ALA A 155 -2.55 -18.17 -0.68
C ALA A 155 -2.90 -17.26 0.51
N MET A 156 -1.88 -16.64 1.10
CA MET A 156 -2.07 -15.59 2.10
C MET A 156 -1.89 -14.22 1.46
N ALA A 157 -2.86 -13.35 1.70
CA ALA A 157 -2.81 -11.97 1.26
C ALA A 157 -2.39 -11.07 2.44
N PHE A 158 -1.64 -10.02 2.12
CA PHE A 158 -1.58 -8.84 2.97
C PHE A 158 -2.69 -7.89 2.54
N GLU A 159 -3.49 -7.42 3.48
CA GLU A 159 -4.52 -6.44 3.20
C GLU A 159 -4.06 -5.03 3.56
N ALA A 160 -4.37 -4.07 2.69
CA ALA A 160 -4.29 -2.66 3.00
C ALA A 160 -5.55 -1.96 2.54
N ILE A 161 -6.19 -1.18 3.42
CA ILE A 161 -7.24 -0.24 3.04
C ILE A 161 -6.63 1.16 3.15
N ILE A 162 -6.46 1.84 2.01
CA ILE A 162 -5.91 3.19 1.95
C ILE A 162 -7.03 4.23 1.82
N HIS A 163 -6.96 5.26 2.65
CA HIS A 163 -7.84 6.43 2.69
C HIS A 163 -7.08 7.67 2.21
N SER A 164 -7.80 8.78 2.04
CA SER A 164 -7.20 10.07 1.64
C SER A 164 -5.96 10.42 2.47
N GLY A 165 -4.82 10.60 1.81
CA GLY A 165 -3.53 10.93 2.44
C GLY A 165 -2.61 9.72 2.65
N ASP A 166 -3.15 8.49 2.65
CA ASP A 166 -2.35 7.29 2.82
C ASP A 166 -1.50 6.99 1.58
N VAL A 167 -0.32 6.43 1.81
CA VAL A 167 0.54 5.90 0.75
C VAL A 167 0.89 4.46 1.01
N LEU A 168 0.52 3.59 0.07
CA LEU A 168 0.98 2.21 0.05
C LEU A 168 2.24 2.09 -0.82
N ILE A 169 3.31 1.54 -0.26
CA ILE A 169 4.52 1.17 -1.02
C ILE A 169 4.50 -0.33 -1.23
N PHE A 170 4.60 -0.78 -2.48
CA PHE A 170 4.71 -2.19 -2.80
C PHE A 170 5.92 -2.50 -3.71
N PRO A 171 6.74 -3.49 -3.31
CA PRO A 171 7.84 -4.00 -4.10
C PRO A 171 7.52 -4.48 -5.52
N PRO A 172 8.54 -4.64 -6.38
CA PRO A 172 8.39 -5.36 -7.63
C PRO A 172 7.95 -6.81 -7.39
N ARG A 173 7.15 -7.31 -8.32
CA ARG A 173 6.64 -8.69 -8.35
C ARG A 173 5.73 -9.08 -7.19
N TRP A 174 5.26 -8.13 -6.41
CA TRP A 174 4.12 -8.35 -5.53
C TRP A 174 2.86 -8.31 -6.39
N ALA A 175 2.17 -9.44 -6.46
CA ALA A 175 0.88 -9.49 -7.12
C ALA A 175 -0.12 -8.73 -6.25
N HIS A 176 -0.97 -7.93 -6.89
CA HIS A 176 -1.93 -7.11 -6.19
C HIS A 176 -3.25 -7.05 -6.94
N TYR A 177 -4.32 -7.11 -6.15
CA TYR A 177 -5.70 -6.86 -6.55
C TYR A 177 -6.14 -5.56 -5.88
N THR A 178 -6.83 -4.68 -6.60
CA THR A 178 -7.22 -3.36 -6.07
C THR A 178 -8.69 -3.09 -6.33
N GLU A 179 -9.44 -2.78 -5.28
CA GLU A 179 -10.85 -2.46 -5.33
C GLU A 179 -11.10 -1.06 -4.76
N SER A 180 -11.82 -0.22 -5.49
CA SER A 180 -12.32 1.05 -4.98
C SER A 180 -13.51 0.80 -4.04
N LEU A 181 -13.50 1.40 -2.85
CA LEU A 181 -14.53 1.27 -1.81
C LEU A 181 -15.31 2.57 -1.58
N GLY A 182 -16.43 2.47 -0.86
CA GLY A 182 -17.23 3.60 -0.38
C GLY A 182 -18.37 4.01 -1.33
N ASP A 183 -18.90 5.22 -1.17
CA ASP A 183 -19.93 5.79 -2.08
C ASP A 183 -19.39 6.91 -2.97
N ASP A 184 -18.13 7.30 -2.76
CA ASP A 184 -17.47 8.40 -3.46
C ASP A 184 -16.62 7.91 -4.65
N VAL A 185 -16.21 8.87 -5.48
CA VAL A 185 -15.15 8.65 -6.47
C VAL A 185 -13.82 8.40 -5.76
N SER A 186 -13.14 7.33 -6.15
CA SER A 186 -11.79 7.02 -5.68
C SER A 186 -10.75 7.50 -6.68
N MET A 187 -9.80 8.30 -6.19
CA MET A 187 -8.69 8.87 -6.94
C MET A 187 -7.37 8.55 -6.24
N SER A 188 -6.39 8.06 -7.00
CA SER A 188 -5.05 7.77 -6.49
C SER A 188 -3.97 8.09 -7.51
N ILE A 189 -2.78 8.43 -7.02
CA ILE A 189 -1.59 8.66 -7.84
C ILE A 189 -0.59 7.51 -7.64
N THR A 190 -0.09 6.94 -8.72
CA THR A 190 1.02 5.99 -8.69
C THR A 190 2.33 6.64 -9.11
N GLN A 191 3.37 6.44 -8.30
CA GLN A 191 4.75 6.72 -8.67
C GLN A 191 5.50 5.40 -8.81
N ARG A 192 6.46 5.33 -9.74
CA ARG A 192 7.31 4.15 -9.91
C ARG A 192 8.76 4.54 -9.88
N PHE A 193 9.54 3.81 -9.11
CA PHE A 193 10.95 4.11 -8.90
C PHE A 193 11.85 3.03 -9.50
N ARG A 194 12.99 3.47 -10.04
CA ARG A 194 14.06 2.59 -10.51
C ARG A 194 15.40 3.04 -9.95
N GLN A 195 16.29 2.08 -9.77
CA GLN A 195 17.68 2.37 -9.48
C GLN A 195 18.45 2.66 -10.78
N GLY A 196 19.15 3.79 -10.83
CA GLY A 196 20.16 4.11 -11.82
C GLY A 196 21.46 3.34 -11.57
N SER A 197 22.38 3.37 -12.53
CA SER A 197 23.65 2.63 -12.51
C SER A 197 24.72 3.20 -11.53
N GLY A 198 24.32 3.92 -10.48
CA GLY A 198 25.20 4.57 -9.51
C GLY A 198 25.30 3.82 -8.17
N THR A 199 26.38 4.04 -7.43
CA THR A 199 26.81 3.33 -6.22
C THR A 199 25.78 3.29 -5.09
N SER A 200 25.11 2.15 -5.00
CA SER A 200 24.64 1.37 -3.84
C SER A 200 24.39 2.08 -2.49
N SER A 201 23.10 2.23 -2.14
CA SER A 201 22.65 1.80 -0.81
C SER A 201 22.62 0.26 -0.77
N THR A 202 23.47 -0.35 0.06
CA THR A 202 23.72 -1.80 0.03
C THR A 202 22.48 -2.61 0.38
N ALA A 203 21.65 -2.11 1.29
CA ALA A 203 20.43 -2.75 1.75
C ALA A 203 19.38 -2.97 0.64
N CYS A 204 19.00 -1.91 -0.07
CA CYS A 204 17.95 -1.98 -1.11
C CYS A 204 18.45 -2.76 -2.34
N VAL A 205 19.73 -2.60 -2.70
CA VAL A 205 20.39 -3.34 -3.78
C VAL A 205 20.45 -4.83 -3.49
N GLN A 206 20.87 -5.21 -2.28
CA GLN A 206 20.91 -6.60 -1.84
C GLN A 206 19.50 -7.19 -1.86
N TRP A 207 18.52 -6.46 -1.32
CA TRP A 207 17.13 -6.89 -1.39
C TRP A 207 16.64 -7.10 -2.82
N LEU A 208 16.86 -6.15 -3.73
CA LEU A 208 16.45 -6.26 -5.14
C LEU A 208 17.04 -7.51 -5.80
N LYS A 209 18.32 -7.81 -5.55
CA LYS A 209 18.98 -9.01 -6.09
C LYS A 209 18.33 -10.30 -5.60
N TYR A 210 17.80 -10.32 -4.38
CA TYR A 210 17.16 -11.48 -3.77
C TYR A 210 15.64 -11.35 -3.61
N ARG A 211 14.99 -10.41 -4.33
CA ARG A 211 13.57 -10.08 -4.15
C ARG A 211 12.59 -11.23 -4.45
N HIS A 212 13.08 -12.29 -5.08
CA HIS A 212 12.33 -13.52 -5.39
C HIS A 212 12.43 -14.57 -4.28
N SER A 213 13.26 -14.32 -3.26
CA SER A 213 13.39 -15.20 -2.10
C SER A 213 12.19 -15.01 -1.17
N PRO A 214 11.65 -16.08 -0.57
CA PRO A 214 10.61 -15.98 0.48
C PRO A 214 11.06 -15.14 1.70
N MET A 215 12.37 -14.92 1.86
CA MET A 215 12.94 -14.03 2.88
C MET A 215 13.18 -12.60 2.39
N ALA A 216 12.80 -12.24 1.17
CA ALA A 216 13.01 -10.90 0.63
C ALA A 216 12.35 -9.84 1.50
N LEU A 217 11.08 -10.03 1.88
CA LEU A 217 10.40 -9.10 2.77
C LEU A 217 11.09 -9.01 4.14
N SER A 218 11.45 -10.15 4.74
CA SER A 218 12.23 -10.21 5.99
C SER A 218 13.56 -9.46 5.89
N ARG A 219 14.25 -9.49 4.75
CA ARG A 219 15.49 -8.73 4.53
C ARG A 219 15.24 -7.24 4.32
N LEU A 220 14.14 -6.86 3.69
CA LEU A 220 13.69 -5.48 3.59
C LEU A 220 13.41 -4.91 4.99
N VAL A 221 12.77 -5.74 5.82
CA VAL A 221 12.51 -5.51 7.25
C VAL A 221 13.80 -5.37 8.06
N SER A 222 14.71 -6.33 7.96
CA SER A 222 16.01 -6.29 8.63
C SER A 222 16.92 -5.17 8.12
N SER A 223 16.65 -4.62 6.94
CA SER A 223 17.42 -3.51 6.36
C SER A 223 16.93 -2.12 6.78
N GLY A 224 15.83 -2.05 7.53
CA GLY A 224 15.24 -0.79 7.97
C GLY A 224 14.53 0.02 6.88
N LEU A 225 14.48 -0.48 5.64
CA LEU A 225 13.79 0.17 4.51
C LEU A 225 12.27 0.06 4.58
N VAL A 226 11.79 -0.98 5.24
CA VAL A 226 10.40 -1.29 5.50
C VAL A 226 10.35 -1.85 6.92
N ARG A 227 9.36 -1.53 7.74
CA ARG A 227 9.25 -2.12 9.09
C ARG A 227 8.55 -3.48 9.03
N ASN A 228 8.70 -4.29 10.09
CA ASN A 228 8.15 -5.65 10.21
C ASN A 228 6.61 -5.73 10.29
N ASP A 229 5.95 -4.58 10.12
CA ASP A 229 4.53 -4.31 10.28
C ASP A 229 3.82 -4.02 8.94
N VAL A 230 4.52 -4.15 7.80
CA VAL A 230 3.85 -4.06 6.49
C VAL A 230 2.98 -5.28 6.26
N GLY A 231 1.70 -5.07 6.57
CA GLY A 231 0.59 -5.98 6.42
C GLY A 231 0.65 -7.15 7.41
N MET A 232 -0.46 -7.44 8.06
CA MET A 232 -0.66 -8.79 8.59
C MET A 232 -0.91 -9.72 7.41
N LYS A 233 -0.26 -10.90 7.40
CA LYS A 233 -0.67 -11.98 6.49
C LYS A 233 -2.00 -12.48 7.00
N LEU A 234 -3.05 -12.22 6.25
CA LEU A 234 -4.40 -12.64 6.61
C LEU A 234 -4.82 -13.77 5.68
N LEU A 235 -5.60 -14.70 6.23
CA LEU A 235 -6.26 -15.72 5.45
C LEU A 235 -7.39 -15.04 4.68
N ARG A 236 -7.43 -15.32 3.38
CA ARG A 236 -8.55 -14.91 2.55
C ARG A 236 -9.55 -16.06 2.55
N ASP A 237 -10.79 -15.77 2.95
CA ASP A 237 -11.90 -16.70 2.81
C ASP A 237 -12.10 -17.00 1.31
N ALA A 238 -12.11 -18.29 0.98
CA ALA A 238 -12.12 -18.73 -0.40
C ALA A 238 -13.50 -18.61 -1.06
N VAL A 239 -14.58 -18.54 -0.28
CA VAL A 239 -15.98 -18.46 -0.74
C VAL A 239 -16.43 -17.01 -0.85
N THR A 240 -16.22 -16.21 0.20
CA THR A 240 -16.65 -14.81 0.24
C THR A 240 -15.64 -13.88 -0.41
N GLY A 241 -14.38 -14.32 -0.49
CA GLY A 241 -13.26 -13.49 -0.93
C GLY A 241 -12.89 -12.37 0.02
N GLU A 242 -13.56 -12.30 1.17
CA GLU A 242 -13.22 -11.42 2.27
C GLU A 242 -11.96 -11.93 2.93
N ILE A 243 -11.16 -11.00 3.41
CA ILE A 243 -10.06 -11.34 4.30
C ILE A 243 -10.67 -11.34 5.69
N GLU A 244 -10.25 -12.28 6.54
CA GLU A 244 -10.68 -12.32 7.94
C GLU A 244 -10.47 -10.93 8.56
N GLN A 245 -11.57 -10.20 8.77
CA GLN A 245 -11.52 -8.81 9.21
C GLN A 245 -10.82 -8.77 10.55
N ASP A 246 -9.74 -7.99 10.62
CA ASP A 246 -9.27 -7.52 11.91
C ASP A 246 -10.34 -6.57 12.44
N VAL A 247 -11.20 -7.08 13.32
CA VAL A 247 -12.18 -6.28 14.06
C VAL A 247 -11.42 -5.07 14.62
N ASP A 248 -11.85 -3.85 14.28
CA ASP A 248 -11.23 -2.59 14.72
C ASP A 248 -11.32 -2.47 16.25
N GLY A 249 -10.42 -3.16 16.95
CA GLY A 249 -10.37 -3.17 18.39
C GLY A 249 -9.65 -1.93 18.95
N TRP A 250 -9.30 -0.95 18.11
CA TRP A 250 -9.11 0.41 18.58
C TRP A 250 -10.40 0.94 19.22
N GLY A 251 -11.59 0.50 18.80
CA GLY A 251 -12.84 0.85 19.49
C GLY A 251 -13.08 0.10 20.81
N ASP A 252 -12.36 -0.99 21.09
CA ASP A 252 -12.70 -1.93 22.17
C ASP A 252 -12.52 -1.30 23.56
N PRO A 253 -13.55 -1.29 24.44
CA PRO A 253 -13.41 -0.83 25.82
C PRO A 253 -12.28 -1.51 26.60
N ALA A 254 -11.98 -2.78 26.32
CA ALA A 254 -10.91 -3.54 26.97
C ALA A 254 -9.50 -2.97 26.66
N ASN A 255 -9.37 -2.24 25.55
CA ASN A 255 -8.11 -1.66 25.08
C ASN A 255 -7.95 -0.16 25.44
N ALA A 256 -8.90 0.42 26.20
CA ALA A 256 -8.93 1.85 26.51
C ALA A 256 -7.65 2.38 27.19
N ALA A 257 -7.09 1.59 28.11
CA ALA A 257 -5.86 1.98 28.82
C ALA A 257 -4.64 2.06 27.88
N PHE A 258 -4.51 1.14 26.93
CA PHE A 258 -3.42 1.15 25.95
C PHE A 258 -3.57 2.28 24.93
N ARG A 259 -4.80 2.60 24.52
CA ARG A 259 -5.07 3.76 23.66
C ARG A 259 -4.64 5.05 24.33
N GLN A 260 -5.04 5.23 25.57
CA GLN A 260 -4.66 6.42 26.33
C GLN A 260 -3.14 6.49 26.48
N ALA A 261 -2.48 5.36 26.73
CA ALA A 261 -1.02 5.30 26.77
C ALA A 261 -0.38 5.71 25.44
N ALA A 262 -0.90 5.24 24.31
CA ALA A 262 -0.40 5.60 22.98
C ALA A 262 -0.59 7.09 22.66
N ILE A 263 -1.74 7.67 23.03
CA ILE A 263 -2.03 9.11 22.89
C ILE A 263 -1.06 9.93 23.74
N ASP A 264 -0.94 9.58 25.03
CA ASP A 264 -0.01 10.24 25.94
C ASP A 264 1.45 10.16 25.47
N CYS A 265 1.83 9.04 24.84
CA CYS A 265 3.18 8.86 24.28
C CYS A 265 3.41 9.76 23.08
N ALA A 266 2.41 9.86 22.19
CA ALA A 266 2.45 10.75 21.04
C ALA A 266 2.57 12.23 21.48
N ASP A 267 1.80 12.65 22.49
CA ASP A 267 1.87 14.01 23.03
C ASP A 267 3.25 14.35 23.59
N GLU A 268 3.89 13.39 24.28
CA GLU A 268 5.25 13.57 24.80
C GLU A 268 6.27 13.70 23.67
N ILE A 269 6.16 12.87 22.62
CA ILE A 269 7.00 12.99 21.42
C ILE A 269 6.82 14.36 20.75
N MET A 270 5.57 14.86 20.67
CA MET A 270 5.30 16.18 20.09
C MET A 270 5.92 17.32 20.90
N ARG A 271 6.09 17.16 22.22
CA ARG A 271 6.85 18.10 23.07
C ARG A 271 8.35 18.01 22.88
N LEU A 272 8.88 16.80 22.73
CA LEU A 272 10.31 16.54 22.71
C LEU A 272 10.96 16.90 21.37
N ILE A 273 10.21 16.80 20.27
CA ILE A 273 10.69 17.18 18.94
C ILE A 273 10.36 18.66 18.73
N PRO A 274 11.38 19.54 18.55
CA PRO A 274 11.15 20.97 18.40
C PRO A 274 10.20 21.28 17.24
N GLN A 275 9.09 21.92 17.56
CA GLN A 275 8.28 22.62 16.56
C GLN A 275 9.01 23.91 16.21
N SER A 276 9.05 24.27 14.92
CA SER A 276 9.82 25.43 14.50
C SER A 276 9.13 26.73 14.93
N ASP A 277 9.88 27.81 15.17
CA ASP A 277 9.32 29.14 15.45
C ASP A 277 8.54 29.74 14.25
N THR A 278 8.73 29.16 13.06
CA THR A 278 7.91 29.42 11.88
C THR A 278 6.76 28.41 11.80
N ALA A 279 5.60 28.79 11.26
CA ALA A 279 4.35 28.01 11.24
C ALA A 279 4.41 26.61 10.57
N ASP A 280 5.60 26.12 10.19
CA ASP A 280 5.86 24.78 9.74
C ASP A 280 6.27 23.85 10.90
N ASP A 281 5.28 23.09 11.40
CA ASP A 281 5.50 22.00 12.36
C ASP A 281 6.52 20.99 11.79
N ASN A 282 7.43 20.52 12.65
CA ASN A 282 8.45 19.54 12.26
C ASN A 282 7.88 18.14 12.17
N ILE A 283 6.84 17.83 12.95
CA ILE A 283 6.14 16.55 12.90
C ILE A 283 5.03 16.62 11.84
N ILE A 284 5.05 15.65 10.93
CA ILE A 284 4.02 15.45 9.90
C ILE A 284 2.86 14.63 10.48
N GLY A 285 3.17 13.63 11.30
CA GLY A 285 2.17 12.78 11.95
C GLY A 285 2.80 11.74 12.88
N ILE A 286 1.98 11.24 13.81
CA ILE A 286 2.32 10.14 14.71
C ILE A 286 1.23 9.08 14.59
N TYR A 287 1.63 7.84 14.32
CA TYR A 287 0.72 6.72 14.08
C TYR A 287 0.99 5.60 15.07
N VAL A 288 -0.07 5.05 15.66
CA VAL A 288 0.00 3.86 16.49
C VAL A 288 -0.04 2.60 15.63
N ARG A 289 0.80 1.61 15.95
CA ARG A 289 0.85 0.32 15.25
C ARG A 289 0.80 -0.85 16.22
N GLY A 290 0.76 -2.07 15.68
CA GLY A 290 0.90 -3.30 16.46
C GLY A 290 -0.32 -3.59 17.33
N SER A 291 -0.15 -4.41 18.36
CA SER A 291 -1.28 -4.99 19.12
C SER A 291 -2.28 -3.96 19.67
N ILE A 292 -1.82 -2.73 19.99
CA ILE A 292 -2.70 -1.64 20.46
C ILE A 292 -3.59 -1.12 19.33
N ALA A 293 -3.02 -0.88 18.13
CA ALA A 293 -3.79 -0.45 16.96
C ALA A 293 -4.88 -1.46 16.57
N HIS A 294 -4.63 -2.74 16.85
CA HIS A 294 -5.51 -3.86 16.48
C HIS A 294 -6.46 -4.31 17.61
N GLY A 295 -6.47 -3.69 18.78
CA GLY A 295 -7.33 -4.15 19.88
C GLY A 295 -6.85 -5.37 20.66
N ARG A 296 -5.67 -5.90 20.33
CA ARG A 296 -5.17 -7.19 20.81
C ARG A 296 -4.08 -7.02 21.88
N ALA A 297 -3.99 -5.86 22.50
CA ALA A 297 -2.95 -5.56 23.46
C ALA A 297 -3.14 -6.32 24.78
N VAL A 298 -2.05 -6.87 25.31
CA VAL A 298 -2.04 -7.69 26.52
C VAL A 298 -1.16 -7.05 27.57
N ALA A 299 -1.70 -6.83 28.77
CA ALA A 299 -0.98 -6.13 29.85
C ALA A 299 0.27 -6.91 30.24
N GLY A 300 1.40 -6.21 30.35
CA GLY A 300 2.69 -6.82 30.68
C GLY A 300 3.37 -7.57 29.52
N VAL A 301 2.76 -7.59 28.33
CA VAL A 301 3.30 -8.27 27.13
C VAL A 301 3.41 -7.29 25.95
N SER A 302 2.38 -6.47 25.74
CA SER A 302 2.32 -5.49 24.66
C SER A 302 3.06 -4.21 25.02
N ASP A 303 3.78 -3.67 24.04
CA ASP A 303 4.45 -2.37 24.11
C ASP A 303 3.68 -1.31 23.30
N VAL A 304 4.00 -0.04 23.51
CA VAL A 304 3.46 1.07 22.70
C VAL A 304 4.40 1.31 21.53
N ASP A 305 3.94 0.92 20.34
CA ASP A 305 4.67 1.12 19.11
C ASP A 305 4.10 2.32 18.35
N LEU A 306 4.90 3.40 18.25
CA LEU A 306 4.57 4.57 17.45
C LEU A 306 5.49 4.71 16.22
N ILE A 307 4.92 5.22 15.13
CA ILE A 307 5.63 5.69 13.93
C ILE A 307 5.54 7.21 13.94
N VAL A 308 6.69 7.88 14.01
CA VAL A 308 6.77 9.34 13.98
C VAL A 308 7.33 9.75 12.63
N LEU A 309 6.59 10.58 11.89
CA LEU A 309 7.02 11.17 10.63
C LEU A 309 7.42 12.62 10.89
N ALA A 310 8.65 12.98 10.56
CA ALA A 310 9.17 14.35 10.72
C ALA A 310 9.78 14.87 9.42
N LYS A 311 9.65 16.18 9.18
CA LYS A 311 10.22 16.88 8.02
C LYS A 311 11.75 16.96 8.11
N ARG A 312 12.31 16.99 9.32
CA ARG A 312 13.75 17.06 9.58
C ARG A 312 14.18 15.99 10.59
N PRO A 313 15.43 15.52 10.53
CA PRO A 313 15.99 14.63 11.53
C PRO A 313 15.89 15.24 12.95
N PHE A 314 15.70 14.37 13.93
CA PHE A 314 15.70 14.70 15.36
C PHE A 314 16.50 13.64 16.12
N ASP A 315 16.87 13.94 17.37
CA ASP A 315 17.63 13.02 18.20
C ASP A 315 16.70 11.93 18.76
N GLU A 316 16.67 10.78 18.08
CA GLU A 316 15.84 9.64 18.48
C GLU A 316 16.24 9.07 19.85
N ASP A 317 17.53 9.09 20.19
CA ASP A 317 18.03 8.53 21.44
C ASP A 317 17.61 9.40 22.62
N ALA A 318 17.67 10.73 22.47
CA ALA A 318 17.16 11.67 23.46
C ALA A 318 15.64 11.52 23.68
N VAL A 319 14.87 11.34 22.60
CA VAL A 319 13.41 11.10 22.70
C VAL A 319 13.14 9.79 23.44
N ARG A 320 13.83 8.70 23.08
CA ARG A 320 13.67 7.39 23.75
C ARG A 320 14.02 7.45 25.23
N GLU A 321 15.09 8.15 25.58
CA GLU A 321 15.50 8.28 26.97
C GLU A 321 14.48 9.08 27.78
N ALA A 322 13.97 10.19 27.22
CA ALA A 322 12.91 10.96 27.86
C ALA A 322 11.61 10.15 28.03
N LEU A 323 11.22 9.35 27.04
CA LEU A 323 10.05 8.46 27.16
C LEU A 323 10.23 7.42 28.26
N ARG A 324 11.43 6.81 28.38
CA ARG A 324 11.74 5.88 29.47
C ARG A 324 11.70 6.54 30.84
N GLN A 325 12.17 7.79 30.93
CA GLN A 325 12.27 8.51 32.20
C GLN A 325 10.93 9.09 32.66
N TYR A 326 10.09 9.58 31.74
CA TYR A 326 8.92 10.40 32.09
C TYR A 326 7.58 9.80 31.66
N TRP A 327 7.53 9.04 30.56
CA TRP A 327 6.30 8.44 30.07
C TRP A 327 6.09 7.01 30.60
N LEU A 328 7.09 6.13 30.48
CA LEU A 328 6.99 4.72 30.87
C LEU A 328 6.58 4.53 32.34
N PRO A 329 7.08 5.32 33.33
CA PRO A 329 6.67 5.15 34.72
C PRO A 329 5.17 5.42 34.97
N LYS A 330 4.51 6.23 34.13
CA LYS A 330 3.07 6.49 34.21
C LYS A 330 2.24 5.27 33.77
N TRP A 331 2.79 4.47 32.86
CA TRP A 331 2.09 3.36 32.20
C TRP A 331 2.63 1.97 32.56
N ASN A 332 3.58 1.89 33.50
CA ASN A 332 4.29 0.65 33.88
C ASN A 332 3.42 -0.49 34.43
N LYS A 333 2.16 -0.22 34.77
CA LYS A 333 1.17 -1.23 35.18
C LYS A 333 0.60 -2.01 34.00
N VAL A 334 0.70 -1.46 32.80
CA VAL A 334 0.06 -1.96 31.58
C VAL A 334 1.12 -2.25 30.51
N ILE A 335 2.13 -1.40 30.41
CA ILE A 335 3.18 -1.43 29.38
C ILE A 335 4.54 -1.65 30.01
N THR A 336 5.35 -2.51 29.39
CA THR A 336 6.67 -2.88 29.90
C THR A 336 7.81 -2.06 29.31
N LYS A 337 7.63 -1.49 28.12
CA LYS A 337 8.67 -0.74 27.40
C LYS A 337 8.10 0.43 26.61
N ALA A 338 8.95 1.43 26.40
CA ALA A 338 8.72 2.60 25.56
C ALA A 338 9.69 2.61 24.38
#